data_AF-A0A931QPN8-F1
#
_entry.id   AF-A0A931QPN8-F1
#
_cell.length_a   1.000
_cell.length_b   1.000
_cell.length_c   1.000
_cell.angle_alpha   90.00
_cell.angle_beta   90.00
_cell.angle_gamma   90.00
#
_symmetry.space_group_name_H-M   'P 1'
#
loop_
_entity.id
_entity.type
_entity.pdbx_description
1 polymer ?
#
loop_
_entity_poly.entity_id
_entity_poly.type
_entity_poly.pdbx_seq_one_letter_code
_entity_poly.pdbx_strand_id
1 'polypeptide(L)'
;MEYFIIKSLHITFAGIWLANLLTDSVLRGIITTNKQKSGERKFIRLYMTFINLLGIIGSVGILATGIFLVLDSQYGFFDMSANHWLAAKQILMVVLLLTIFLFIIPTAKKIKTELGENLESDTILSENTYLLLQKLYRLSTIVNAIVLINFLFAVTHYLFG
;
A
#
# COMPACT_ATOMS: atom_id res chain seq x y z
N MET A 1 29.09 3.80 6.48
CA MET A 1 28.76 3.19 5.17
C MET A 1 27.39 2.51 5.23
N GLU A 2 27.13 1.71 6.26
CA GLU A 2 25.85 0.98 6.47
C GLU A 2 24.63 1.92 6.57
N TYR A 3 24.70 2.99 7.38
CA TYR A 3 23.61 3.97 7.50
C TYR A 3 23.13 4.52 6.14
N PHE A 4 24.06 4.92 5.26
CA PHE A 4 23.72 5.46 3.94
C PHE A 4 23.04 4.42 3.04
N ILE A 5 23.44 3.15 3.13
CA ILE A 5 22.83 2.05 2.40
C ILE A 5 21.39 1.85 2.89
N ILE A 6 21.19 1.75 4.21
CA ILE A 6 19.86 1.56 4.80
C ILE A 6 18.93 2.73 4.47
N LYS A 7 19.43 3.97 4.57
CA LYS A 7 18.68 5.17 4.20
C LYS A 7 18.28 5.18 2.73
N SER A 8 19.19 4.79 1.83
CA SER A 8 18.91 4.71 0.38
C SER A 8 17.86 3.64 0.07
N LEU A 9 17.95 2.48 0.73
CA LEU A 9 16.94 1.42 0.64
C LEU A 9 15.59 1.90 1.16
N HIS A 10 15.55 2.58 2.31
CA HIS A 10 14.32 3.13 2.88
C HIS A 10 13.61 4.07 1.90
N ILE A 11 14.35 4.99 1.28
CA ILE A 11 13.84 5.91 0.26
C ILE A 11 13.33 5.14 -0.97
N THR A 12 14.07 4.11 -1.41
CA THR A 12 13.68 3.27 -2.54
C THR A 12 12.37 2.54 -2.26
N PHE A 13 12.22 1.92 -1.09
CA PHE A 13 10.98 1.26 -0.69
C PHE A 13 9.80 2.23 -0.53
N ALA A 14 10.06 3.46 -0.04
CA ALA A 14 9.07 4.52 -0.03
C ALA A 14 8.60 4.90 -1.44
N GLY A 15 9.54 5.02 -2.39
CA GLY A 15 9.22 5.26 -3.80
C GLY A 15 8.39 4.12 -4.42
N ILE A 16 8.75 2.86 -4.16
CA ILE A 16 8.00 1.69 -4.62
C ILE A 16 6.57 1.70 -4.06
N TRP A 17 6.40 2.00 -2.77
CA TRP A 17 5.07 2.06 -2.18
C TRP A 17 4.26 3.23 -2.76
N LEU A 18 4.90 4.39 -2.98
CA LEU A 18 4.24 5.54 -3.59
C LEU A 18 3.82 5.28 -5.04
N ALA A 19 4.56 4.47 -5.79
CA ALA A 19 4.18 4.04 -7.14
C ALA A 19 2.85 3.27 -7.17
N ASN A 20 2.42 2.71 -6.03
CA ASN A 20 1.09 2.11 -5.90
C ASN A 20 -0.03 3.14 -6.14
N LEU A 21 0.18 4.43 -5.84
CA LEU A 21 -0.83 5.48 -6.08
C LEU A 21 -1.14 5.63 -7.58
N LEU A 22 -0.10 5.62 -8.42
CA LEU A 22 -0.24 5.71 -9.88
C LEU A 22 -0.82 4.41 -10.45
N THR A 23 -0.27 3.28 -10.02
CA THR A 23 -0.66 1.95 -10.51
C THR A 23 -2.11 1.63 -10.18
N ASP A 24 -2.55 1.97 -8.96
CA ASP A 24 -3.92 1.82 -8.47
C ASP A 24 -4.92 2.60 -9.33
N SER A 25 -4.62 3.88 -9.62
CA SER A 25 -5.49 4.71 -10.46
C SER A 25 -5.64 4.14 -11.88
N VAL A 26 -4.53 3.77 -12.51
CA VAL A 26 -4.51 3.22 -13.88
C VAL A 26 -5.27 1.89 -13.95
N LEU A 27 -4.97 0.94 -13.07
CA LEU A 27 -5.57 -0.39 -13.11
C LEU A 27 -7.08 -0.36 -12.78
N ARG A 28 -7.51 0.51 -11.86
CA ARG A 28 -8.95 0.73 -11.60
C ARG A 28 -9.68 1.28 -12.82
N GLY A 29 -9.06 2.21 -13.54
CA GLY A 29 -9.63 2.75 -14.77
C GLY A 29 -9.81 1.67 -15.84
N ILE A 30 -8.81 0.80 -16.00
CA ILE A 30 -8.87 -0.34 -16.92
C ILE A 30 -10.00 -1.30 -16.53
N ILE A 31 -10.12 -1.68 -15.25
CA ILE A 31 -11.19 -2.57 -14.79
C ILE A 31 -12.56 -1.96 -15.03
N THR A 32 -12.74 -0.68 -14.67
CA THR A 32 -14.03 0.01 -14.84
C THR A 32 -14.45 0.09 -16.31
N THR A 33 -13.50 0.33 -17.21
CA THR A 33 -13.75 0.38 -18.67
C THR A 33 -14.07 -1.00 -19.26
N ASN A 34 -13.60 -2.08 -18.61
CA ASN A 34 -13.80 -3.47 -19.02
C ASN A 34 -14.85 -4.20 -18.17
N LYS A 35 -15.64 -3.48 -17.39
CA LYS A 35 -16.70 -4.06 -16.58
C LYS A 35 -17.68 -4.85 -17.45
N GLN A 36 -18.01 -6.08 -17.04
CA GLN A 36 -18.89 -7.01 -17.74
C GLN A 36 -18.41 -7.42 -19.15
N LYS A 37 -17.13 -7.21 -19.47
CA LYS A 37 -16.52 -7.67 -20.73
C LYS A 37 -15.65 -8.90 -20.49
N SER A 38 -15.44 -9.68 -21.55
CA SER A 38 -14.48 -10.79 -21.52
C SER A 38 -13.09 -10.27 -21.10
N GLY A 39 -12.44 -11.00 -20.19
CA GLY A 39 -11.13 -10.61 -19.65
C GLY A 39 -11.15 -9.66 -18.44
N GLU A 40 -12.32 -9.18 -17.96
CA GLU A 40 -12.41 -8.39 -16.72
C GLU A 40 -11.69 -9.06 -15.54
N ARG A 41 -11.88 -10.38 -15.40
CA ARG A 41 -11.25 -11.21 -14.35
C ARG A 41 -9.73 -11.12 -14.38
N LYS A 42 -9.11 -11.05 -15.57
CA LYS A 42 -7.66 -10.88 -15.73
C LYS A 42 -7.20 -9.54 -15.20
N PHE A 43 -7.90 -8.46 -15.52
CA PHE A 43 -7.55 -7.13 -15.04
C PHE A 43 -7.71 -7.02 -13.52
N ILE A 44 -8.74 -7.62 -12.94
CA ILE A 44 -8.89 -7.66 -11.47
C ILE A 44 -7.76 -8.48 -10.85
N ARG A 45 -7.39 -9.63 -11.41
CA ARG A 45 -6.27 -10.43 -10.91
C ARG A 45 -4.94 -9.69 -11.03
N LEU A 46 -4.71 -9.01 -12.16
CA LEU A 46 -3.54 -8.17 -12.37
C LEU A 46 -3.46 -7.07 -11.30
N TYR A 47 -4.56 -6.34 -11.11
CA TYR A 47 -4.71 -5.36 -10.04
C TYR A 47 -4.34 -5.94 -8.68
N MET A 48 -4.97 -7.04 -8.26
CA MET A 48 -4.65 -7.68 -6.97
C MET A 48 -3.18 -8.09 -6.84
N THR A 49 -2.57 -8.61 -7.90
CA THR A 49 -1.14 -8.96 -7.91
C THR A 49 -0.27 -7.73 -7.69
N PHE A 50 -0.53 -6.63 -8.41
CA PHE A 50 0.27 -5.41 -8.30
C PHE A 50 0.16 -4.75 -6.93
N ILE A 51 -1.05 -4.60 -6.38
CA ILE A 51 -1.21 -3.97 -5.05
C ILE A 51 -0.55 -4.84 -3.97
N ASN A 52 -0.65 -6.17 -4.10
CA ASN A 52 -0.01 -7.09 -3.15
C ASN A 52 1.52 -7.00 -3.25
N LEU A 53 2.08 -7.01 -4.46
CA LEU A 53 3.52 -6.93 -4.67
C LEU A 53 4.10 -5.60 -4.18
N LEU A 54 3.55 -4.48 -4.66
CA LEU A 54 4.00 -3.14 -4.27
C LEU A 54 3.73 -2.87 -2.79
N GLY A 55 2.59 -3.31 -2.28
CA GLY A 55 2.22 -3.20 -0.87
C GLY A 55 3.16 -3.98 0.05
N ILE A 56 3.49 -5.25 -0.27
CA ILE A 56 4.41 -6.05 0.54
C ILE A 56 5.84 -5.47 0.47
N ILE A 57 6.37 -5.24 -0.72
CA ILE A 57 7.74 -4.71 -0.88
C ILE A 57 7.88 -3.35 -0.19
N GLY A 58 6.91 -2.46 -0.42
CA GLY A 58 6.88 -1.15 0.20
C GLY A 58 6.75 -1.22 1.73
N SER A 59 5.74 -1.92 2.24
CA SER A 59 5.47 -1.95 3.68
C SER A 59 6.55 -2.66 4.48
N VAL A 60 6.98 -3.85 4.05
CA VAL A 60 8.04 -4.61 4.74
C VAL A 60 9.37 -3.87 4.62
N GLY A 61 9.68 -3.35 3.44
CA GLY A 61 10.90 -2.60 3.18
C GLY A 61 11.03 -1.35 4.06
N ILE A 62 9.99 -0.50 4.09
CA ILE A 62 9.98 0.71 4.93
C ILE A 62 9.97 0.33 6.42
N LEU A 63 9.20 -0.68 6.83
CA LEU A 63 9.15 -1.09 8.24
C LEU A 63 10.51 -1.56 8.72
N ALA A 64 11.14 -2.51 8.00
CA ALA A 64 12.42 -3.07 8.39
C ALA A 64 13.51 -1.99 8.41
N THR A 65 13.68 -1.26 7.31
CA THR A 65 14.69 -0.20 7.23
C THR A 65 14.41 0.95 8.20
N GLY A 66 13.14 1.27 8.46
CA GLY A 66 12.73 2.29 9.42
C GLY A 66 13.10 1.90 10.86
N ILE A 67 12.89 0.65 11.26
CA ILE A 67 13.33 0.14 12.56
C ILE A 67 14.84 0.26 12.70
N PHE A 68 15.61 -0.17 11.69
CA PHE A 68 17.07 -0.06 11.72
C PHE A 68 17.55 1.39 11.81
N LEU A 69 16.96 2.31 11.04
CA LEU A 69 17.31 3.73 11.09
C LEU A 69 17.01 4.32 12.47
N VAL A 70 15.91 3.93 13.11
CA VAL A 70 15.59 4.40 14.46
C VAL A 70 16.59 3.87 15.47
N LEU A 71 16.98 2.60 15.39
CA LEU A 71 17.96 2.00 16.30
C LEU A 71 19.36 2.60 16.16
N ASP A 72 19.74 2.99 14.94
CA ASP A 72 21.01 3.67 14.66
C ASP A 72 20.96 5.18 14.98
N SER A 73 19.75 5.75 15.00
CA SER A 73 19.52 7.16 15.37
C SER A 73 19.26 7.33 16.86
N GLN A 74 19.63 8.47 17.43
CA GLN A 74 19.27 8.77 18.83
C GLN A 74 17.81 9.23 19.00
N TYR A 75 16.95 9.09 17.98
CA TYR A 75 15.59 9.64 17.98
C TYR A 75 14.56 8.80 18.73
N GLY A 76 14.83 7.53 19.00
CA GLY A 76 13.92 6.63 19.72
C GLY A 76 12.62 6.28 18.98
N PHE A 77 11.87 5.33 19.53
CA PHE A 77 10.55 4.94 19.02
C PHE A 77 9.45 5.69 19.77
N PHE A 78 8.51 6.26 19.02
CA PHE A 78 7.33 6.98 19.49
C PHE A 78 7.65 8.13 20.47
N ASP A 79 8.84 8.72 20.36
CA ASP A 79 9.26 9.82 21.23
C ASP A 79 8.57 11.13 20.87
N MET A 80 7.51 11.43 21.62
CA MET A 80 6.75 12.68 21.55
C MET A 80 7.33 13.77 22.47
N SER A 81 8.58 13.68 22.92
CA SER A 81 9.20 14.77 23.70
C SER A 81 10.15 15.62 22.86
N ALA A 82 10.96 14.98 22.02
CA ALA A 82 11.92 15.65 21.15
C ALA A 82 11.65 15.44 19.65
N ASN A 83 10.97 14.35 19.27
CA ASN A 83 10.90 13.89 17.88
C ASN A 83 9.46 13.65 17.41
N HIS A 84 8.55 14.58 17.72
CA HIS A 84 7.11 14.47 17.41
C HIS A 84 6.81 14.10 15.95
N TRP A 85 7.61 14.62 15.03
CA TRP A 85 7.49 14.28 13.61
C TRP A 85 7.72 12.77 13.40
N LEU A 86 8.89 12.25 13.80
CA LEU A 86 9.19 10.82 13.64
C LEU A 86 8.15 9.94 14.37
N ALA A 87 7.72 10.33 15.55
CA ALA A 87 6.68 9.63 16.29
C ALA A 87 5.35 9.58 15.51
N ALA A 88 4.95 10.69 14.88
CA ALA A 88 3.78 10.73 14.00
C ALA A 88 3.92 9.77 12.81
N LYS A 89 5.11 9.64 12.19
CA LYS A 89 5.35 8.62 11.13
C LYS A 89 5.07 7.22 11.61
N GLN A 90 5.61 6.90 12.77
CA GLN A 90 5.58 5.55 13.31
C GLN A 90 4.13 5.18 13.65
N ILE A 91 3.35 6.12 14.19
CA ILE A 91 1.91 5.94 14.41
C ILE A 91 1.16 5.71 13.08
N LEU A 92 1.39 6.56 12.07
CA LEU A 92 0.78 6.37 10.75
C LEU A 92 1.15 5.02 10.13
N MET A 93 2.39 4.57 10.32
CA MET A 93 2.83 3.25 9.88
C MET A 93 2.08 2.12 10.59
N VAL A 94 1.89 2.20 11.91
CA VAL A 94 1.11 1.20 12.65
C VAL A 94 -0.34 1.15 12.14
N VAL A 95 -0.97 2.32 11.94
CA VAL A 95 -2.33 2.40 11.38
C VAL A 95 -2.41 1.79 9.97
N LEU A 96 -1.39 2.03 9.13
CA LEU A 96 -1.28 1.42 7.81
C LEU A 96 -1.22 -0.11 7.88
N LEU A 97 -0.32 -0.66 8.71
CA LEU A 97 -0.14 -2.10 8.84
C LEU A 97 -1.40 -2.79 9.38
N LEU A 98 -2.07 -2.19 10.37
CA LEU A 98 -3.35 -2.67 10.87
C LEU A 98 -4.43 -2.63 9.79
N THR A 99 -4.50 -1.56 9.01
CA THR A 99 -5.49 -1.44 7.91
C THR A 99 -5.28 -2.52 6.85
N ILE A 100 -4.01 -2.78 6.50
CA ILE A 100 -3.65 -3.83 5.54
C ILE A 100 -4.05 -5.19 6.08
N PHE A 101 -3.61 -5.53 7.30
CA PHE A 101 -3.81 -6.85 7.88
C PHE A 101 -5.28 -7.17 8.18
N LEU A 102 -6.01 -6.23 8.78
CA LEU A 102 -7.38 -6.44 9.26
C LEU A 102 -8.44 -6.28 8.17
N PHE A 103 -8.18 -5.48 7.13
CA PHE A 103 -9.22 -5.14 6.14
C PHE A 103 -8.83 -5.49 4.71
N ILE A 104 -7.63 -5.12 4.24
CA ILE A 104 -7.23 -5.34 2.84
C ILE A 104 -7.02 -6.82 2.57
N ILE A 105 -6.18 -7.49 3.36
CA ILE A 105 -5.87 -8.92 3.18
C ILE A 105 -7.15 -9.78 3.15
N PRO A 106 -8.08 -9.69 4.11
CA PRO A 106 -9.30 -10.51 4.06
C PRO A 106 -10.22 -10.15 2.89
N THR A 107 -10.31 -8.87 2.52
CA THR A 107 -11.13 -8.46 1.36
C THR A 107 -10.54 -9.01 0.06
N ALA A 108 -9.22 -8.92 -0.13
CA ALA A 108 -8.53 -9.45 -1.30
C ALA A 108 -8.65 -10.99 -1.39
N LYS A 109 -8.56 -11.69 -0.25
CA LYS A 109 -8.79 -13.15 -0.21
C LYS A 109 -10.19 -13.52 -0.70
N LYS A 110 -11.23 -12.81 -0.23
CA LYS A 110 -12.62 -13.04 -0.68
C LYS A 110 -12.79 -12.82 -2.19
N ILE A 111 -12.23 -11.74 -2.73
CA ILE A 111 -12.27 -11.46 -4.18
C ILE A 111 -11.58 -12.57 -4.96
N LYS A 112 -10.40 -13.04 -4.50
CA LYS A 112 -9.68 -14.14 -5.16
C LYS A 112 -10.50 -15.43 -5.21
N THR A 113 -11.23 -15.74 -4.14
CA THR A 113 -12.13 -16.91 -4.11
C THR A 113 -13.29 -16.75 -5.11
N GLU A 114 -13.92 -15.59 -5.18
CA GLU A 114 -15.04 -15.31 -6.11
C GLU A 114 -14.61 -15.28 -7.60
N LEU A 115 -13.37 -14.86 -7.88
CA LEU A 115 -12.84 -14.86 -9.24
C LEU A 115 -12.62 -16.28 -9.79
N GLY A 116 -12.40 -17.27 -8.92
CA GLY A 116 -12.06 -18.63 -9.29
C GLY A 116 -10.75 -18.75 -10.07
N GLU A 117 -10.54 -19.91 -10.68
CA GLU A 117 -9.32 -20.17 -11.48
C GLU A 117 -9.50 -19.85 -12.96
N ASN A 118 -10.74 -19.87 -13.48
CA ASN A 118 -11.02 -19.62 -14.88
C ASN A 118 -11.13 -18.10 -15.17
N LEU A 119 -10.00 -17.50 -15.54
CA LEU A 119 -9.90 -16.08 -15.87
C LEU A 119 -10.46 -15.70 -17.24
N GLU A 120 -10.70 -16.69 -18.12
CA GLU A 120 -11.27 -16.50 -19.46
C GLU A 120 -12.80 -16.66 -19.44
N SER A 121 -13.40 -16.87 -18.28
CA SER A 121 -14.84 -17.06 -18.18
C SER A 121 -15.60 -15.80 -18.59
N ASP A 122 -16.51 -15.95 -19.56
CA ASP A 122 -17.47 -14.92 -19.96
C ASP A 122 -18.62 -14.75 -18.95
N THR A 123 -18.62 -15.53 -17.86
CA THR A 123 -19.61 -15.38 -16.80
C THR A 123 -19.41 -14.05 -16.07
N ILE A 124 -20.47 -13.25 -16.11
CA ILE A 124 -20.57 -11.97 -15.40
C ILE A 124 -20.29 -12.20 -13.90
N LEU A 125 -19.48 -11.31 -13.33
CA LEU A 125 -19.17 -11.33 -11.90
C LEU A 125 -20.41 -11.07 -11.05
N SER A 126 -20.47 -11.71 -9.89
CA SER A 126 -21.54 -11.49 -8.91
C SER A 126 -21.55 -10.04 -8.40
N GLU A 127 -22.72 -9.53 -8.05
CA GLU A 127 -22.84 -8.21 -7.41
C GLU A 127 -21.98 -8.10 -6.13
N ASN A 128 -21.92 -9.19 -5.37
CA ASN A 128 -21.04 -9.32 -4.20
C ASN A 128 -19.56 -9.06 -4.53
N THR A 129 -19.07 -9.57 -5.68
CA THR A 129 -17.69 -9.33 -6.13
C THR A 129 -17.45 -7.84 -6.37
N TYR A 130 -18.39 -7.15 -7.01
CA TYR A 130 -18.28 -5.71 -7.25
C TYR A 130 -18.28 -4.90 -5.95
N LEU A 131 -19.10 -5.28 -4.96
CA LEU A 131 -19.10 -4.64 -3.64
C LEU A 131 -17.77 -4.83 -2.90
N LEU A 132 -17.21 -6.04 -2.95
CA LEU A 132 -15.90 -6.33 -2.37
C LEU A 132 -14.79 -5.54 -3.08
N LEU A 133 -14.85 -5.44 -4.40
CA LEU A 133 -13.90 -4.68 -5.21
C LEU A 133 -13.97 -3.18 -4.88
N GLN A 134 -15.16 -2.61 -4.77
CA GLN A 134 -15.35 -1.22 -4.35
C GLN A 134 -14.83 -0.98 -2.93
N LYS A 135 -15.05 -1.92 -2.01
CA LYS A 135 -14.47 -1.87 -0.66
C LYS A 135 -12.94 -1.87 -0.71
N LEU A 136 -12.35 -2.76 -1.50
CA LEU A 136 -10.90 -2.82 -1.70
C LEU A 136 -10.35 -1.51 -2.28
N TYR A 137 -11.06 -0.91 -3.23
CA TYR A 137 -10.71 0.39 -3.81
C TYR A 137 -10.68 1.50 -2.74
N ARG A 138 -11.73 1.60 -1.92
CA ARG A 138 -11.77 2.59 -0.84
C ARG A 138 -10.62 2.40 0.15
N LEU A 139 -10.37 1.16 0.57
CA LEU A 139 -9.28 0.83 1.50
C LEU A 139 -7.91 1.16 0.91
N SER A 140 -7.66 0.81 -0.35
CA SER A 140 -6.38 1.12 -0.99
C SER A 140 -6.20 2.63 -1.21
N THR A 141 -7.28 3.39 -1.42
CA THR A 141 -7.20 4.87 -1.46
C THR A 141 -6.83 5.44 -0.10
N ILE A 142 -7.40 4.92 1.00
CA ILE A 142 -7.02 5.31 2.37
C ILE A 142 -5.54 5.01 2.62
N VAL A 143 -5.08 3.81 2.27
CA VAL A 143 -3.66 3.44 2.41
C VAL A 143 -2.77 4.37 1.60
N ASN A 144 -3.07 4.61 0.33
CA ASN A 144 -2.28 5.48 -0.53
C ASN A 144 -2.24 6.93 0.01
N ALA A 145 -3.35 7.43 0.56
CA ALA A 145 -3.40 8.74 1.21
C ALA A 145 -2.50 8.81 2.44
N ILE A 146 -2.52 7.79 3.32
CA ILE A 146 -1.68 7.77 4.51
C ILE A 146 -0.19 7.64 4.12
N VAL A 147 0.14 6.82 3.13
CA VAL A 147 1.52 6.71 2.60
C VAL A 147 2.00 8.05 2.06
N LEU A 148 1.16 8.75 1.29
CA LEU A 148 1.47 10.08 0.78
C LEU A 148 1.70 11.08 1.92
N ILE A 149 0.83 11.11 2.93
CA ILE A 149 1.00 11.99 4.11
C ILE A 149 2.31 11.67 4.84
N ASN A 150 2.62 10.39 5.04
CA ASN A 150 3.87 9.96 5.70
C ASN A 150 5.10 10.40 4.89
N PHE A 151 5.04 10.30 3.57
CA PHE A 151 6.09 10.76 2.66
C PHE A 151 6.22 12.30 2.68
N LEU A 152 5.12 13.02 2.59
CA LEU A 152 5.10 14.49 2.59
C LEU A 152 5.73 15.04 3.85
N PHE A 153 5.36 14.51 5.01
CA PHE A 153 5.97 14.95 6.24
C PHE A 153 7.51 14.70 6.27
N ALA A 154 8.01 13.65 5.59
CA ALA A 154 9.44 13.39 5.50
C ALA A 154 10.14 14.44 4.65
N VAL A 155 9.52 14.78 3.52
CA VAL A 155 10.01 15.84 2.63
C VAL A 155 9.94 17.20 3.31
N THR A 156 8.83 17.55 3.97
CA THR A 156 8.70 18.85 4.63
C THR A 156 9.70 19.02 5.76
N HIS A 157 9.95 17.96 6.55
CA HIS A 157 10.99 18.03 7.57
C HIS A 157 12.39 18.16 6.96
N TYR A 158 12.68 17.48 5.85
CA TYR A 158 13.97 17.63 5.18
C TYR A 158 14.18 19.04 4.59
N LEU A 159 13.11 19.71 4.15
CA LEU A 159 13.20 21.04 3.52
C LEU A 159 13.13 22.20 4.53
N PHE A 160 12.39 22.04 5.63
CA PHE A 160 12.04 23.14 6.54
C PHE A 160 12.40 22.90 8.01
N GLY A 161 12.83 21.69 8.38
CA GLY A 161 13.27 21.32 9.74
C GLY A 161 14.78 21.23 9.83
#